data_AF-A0A497PSJ3-F1
#
_entry.id   AF-A0A497PSJ3-F1
#
_cell.length_a   1.000
_cell.length_b   1.000
_cell.length_c   1.000
_cell.angle_alpha   90.00
_cell.angle_beta   90.00
_cell.angle_gamma   90.00
#
_symmetry.space_group_name_H-M   'P 1'
#
loop_
_entity.id
_entity.type
_entity.pdbx_description
1 polymer ?
#
loop_
_entity_poly.entity_id
_entity_poly.type
_entity_poly.pdbx_seq_one_letter_code
_entity_poly.pdbx_strand_id
1 'polypeptide(L)'
;MTVTVTDTRTTVSEADSTSGWTATDGPSLFTSNPYPIENTGSLGMQVSNETQDLYYGISSLDMSSGILTYVWTLPQGIMDTTANGGVGVLFYDGSNRIAYHIAGSDKAGFRYDSTGVTWQCQIIDTGNLPSNYTARAGSESSLDWSAITGIGAMYKTLVKSVGGVENCFTDVIRYGNNGLTVTGTVTTTLFDEIATADKSNATGKAYGICRKLGAGLYGLQGPITFGDNSGTGASTLTDTNTTVVFEDRSLGTDKYWFKVVGNSTGSTTFRMGTLVGTEHGTDGCTFICPSGVGASFTANDSDLQYLKLYGCVFRGFNQGFDLSTDATNGPNHEIYDCSFVGCAQIDIGKTKFKNNNIISTTDATGGLLISSTTSLTNVSGLSFTSDGTGHAIYITATGTYTFTDFSYSGYGSTGTTDAVVYNNSGGAVTINVVGGTSPTYRNGSGASTTINNAVTLKLTVKDPDGEPIVGARCMIEAGDDTGSAPFEESVTITSSGGTATVSHSSHGLATGNMVNIRGADQPEYNGAGKVITVTDANTYTYTISGSPASPATGTITSTQCFMSETTTTGGVATESYNSSGTQPYRGRVAYASNSPYYKDVTFSGDDCSGGLDLPIQMQLDE
;
A
#
# COMPACT_ATOMS: atom_id res chain seq x y z
N MET A 1 30.34 13.53 -8.45
CA MET A 1 28.92 13.21 -8.14
C MET A 1 28.90 12.99 -6.65
N THR A 2 28.25 13.91 -5.94
CA THR A 2 28.16 13.89 -4.49
C THR A 2 26.81 14.49 -4.17
N VAL A 3 26.03 13.79 -3.36
CA VAL A 3 24.81 14.38 -2.80
C VAL A 3 25.15 15.50 -1.84
N THR A 4 24.30 16.52 -1.82
CA THR A 4 24.32 17.53 -0.77
C THR A 4 23.29 17.12 0.27
N VAL A 5 23.77 16.81 1.48
CA VAL A 5 22.91 16.55 2.65
C VAL A 5 22.85 17.82 3.49
N THR A 6 21.64 18.30 3.73
CA THR A 6 21.35 19.48 4.55
C THR A 6 20.51 19.04 5.74
N ASP A 7 20.95 19.42 6.94
CA ASP A 7 20.13 19.27 8.14
C ASP A 7 19.15 20.45 8.22
N THR A 8 17.87 20.15 8.35
CA THR A 8 16.81 21.17 8.41
C THR A 8 16.36 21.47 9.84
N ARG A 9 16.92 20.76 10.83
CA ARG A 9 16.68 20.99 12.24
C ARG A 9 17.43 22.22 12.73
N THR A 10 16.93 22.84 13.79
CA THR A 10 17.58 23.97 14.44
C THR A 10 18.66 23.48 15.40
N THR A 11 19.88 23.99 15.25
CA THR A 11 20.96 23.77 16.22
C THR A 11 20.77 24.67 17.44
N VAL A 12 20.74 24.07 18.63
CA VAL A 12 20.71 24.76 19.93
C VAL A 12 22.11 25.13 20.38
N SER A 13 23.03 24.16 20.29
CA SER A 13 24.43 24.33 20.67
C SER A 13 25.27 23.26 19.98
N GLU A 14 26.45 23.66 19.51
CA GLU A 14 27.52 22.79 18.99
C GLU A 14 28.54 22.44 20.10
N ALA A 15 28.30 22.85 21.35
CA ALA A 15 29.17 22.55 22.51
C ALA A 15 30.65 23.00 22.38
N ASP A 16 30.95 23.92 21.46
CA ASP A 16 32.30 24.46 21.19
C ASP A 16 32.88 25.38 22.28
N SER A 17 32.08 25.75 23.27
CA SER A 17 32.55 26.53 24.42
C SER A 17 31.68 26.27 25.65
N THR A 18 32.20 26.60 26.82
CA THR A 18 31.45 26.51 28.09
C THR A 18 30.44 27.65 28.27
N SER A 19 30.46 28.67 27.40
CA SER A 19 29.52 29.81 27.50
C SER A 19 28.08 29.34 27.31
N GLY A 20 27.18 29.77 28.20
CA GLY A 20 25.77 29.39 28.18
C GLY A 20 25.46 28.00 28.74
N TRP A 21 26.48 27.20 29.07
CA TRP A 21 26.31 25.88 29.67
C TRP A 21 26.36 25.94 31.19
N THR A 22 25.47 25.18 31.81
CA THR A 22 25.46 24.91 33.25
C THR A 22 25.61 23.42 33.45
N ALA A 23 26.49 23.00 34.36
CA ALA A 23 26.63 21.60 34.77
C ALA A 23 26.77 21.53 36.29
N THR A 24 26.36 20.41 36.89
CA THR A 24 26.40 20.24 38.35
C THR A 24 27.83 20.37 38.91
N ASP A 25 28.85 19.93 38.16
CA ASP A 25 30.27 20.03 38.54
C ASP A 25 31.08 21.02 37.67
N GLY A 26 30.37 21.89 36.94
CA GLY A 26 30.97 22.77 35.93
C GLY A 26 31.29 22.03 34.62
N PRO A 27 31.01 22.63 33.43
CA PRO A 27 31.36 22.00 32.16
C PRO A 27 32.82 22.26 31.80
N SER A 28 33.50 21.24 31.28
CA SER A 28 34.87 21.33 30.76
C SER A 28 34.88 21.15 29.24
N LEU A 29 35.60 22.02 28.52
CA LEU A 29 35.73 21.93 27.06
C LEU A 29 36.80 20.93 26.65
N PHE A 30 36.44 19.99 25.77
CA PHE A 30 37.32 19.00 25.16
C PHE A 30 37.43 19.25 23.67
N THR A 31 38.62 19.62 23.19
CA THR A 31 38.97 19.76 21.77
C THR A 31 39.89 18.64 21.27
N SER A 32 40.16 17.67 22.15
CA SER A 32 41.00 16.50 21.93
C SER A 32 40.50 15.35 22.79
N ASN A 33 41.13 14.18 22.70
CA ASN A 33 40.66 12.92 23.30
C ASN A 33 39.97 13.08 24.69
N PRO A 34 38.68 12.69 24.84
CA PRO A 34 37.85 12.08 23.79
C PRO A 34 37.52 13.07 22.67
N TYR A 35 37.75 12.64 21.43
CA TYR A 35 37.50 13.48 20.27
C TYR A 35 36.00 13.83 20.19
N PRO A 36 35.66 15.13 20.04
CA PRO A 36 34.30 15.61 19.77
C PRO A 36 33.61 14.87 18.62
N ILE A 37 32.27 14.89 18.57
CA ILE A 37 31.54 14.29 17.44
C ILE A 37 31.67 15.16 16.20
N GLU A 38 31.80 16.48 16.37
CA GLU A 38 32.16 17.42 15.32
C GLU A 38 33.42 18.25 15.65
N ASN A 39 34.11 18.73 14.63
CA ASN A 39 35.54 19.09 14.59
C ASN A 39 36.08 20.02 15.69
N THR A 40 35.23 20.77 16.41
CA THR A 40 35.67 21.94 17.18
C THR A 40 35.72 21.70 18.68
N GLY A 41 34.69 21.13 19.31
CA GLY A 41 34.69 20.90 20.75
C GLY A 41 33.52 20.04 21.25
N SER A 42 33.63 19.53 22.47
CA SER A 42 32.53 18.90 23.20
C SER A 42 32.64 19.23 24.68
N LEU A 43 31.56 19.07 25.45
CA LEU A 43 31.56 19.39 26.87
C LEU A 43 31.55 18.13 27.72
N GLY A 44 32.59 17.97 28.53
CA GLY A 44 32.72 16.92 29.52
C GLY A 44 32.21 17.35 30.89
N MET A 45 31.75 16.35 31.64
CA MET A 45 31.50 16.47 33.07
C MET A 45 31.96 15.21 33.82
N GLN A 46 32.28 15.38 35.09
CA GLN A 46 32.59 14.27 35.98
C GLN A 46 31.30 13.68 36.55
N VAL A 47 31.13 12.36 36.39
CA VAL A 47 30.04 11.59 36.96
C VAL A 47 30.60 10.52 37.89
N SER A 48 30.35 10.70 39.18
CA SER A 48 30.91 9.87 40.25
C SER A 48 29.78 9.21 41.04
N ASN A 49 29.27 8.09 40.54
CA ASN A 49 28.25 7.24 41.17
C ASN A 49 26.92 7.91 41.61
N GLU A 50 26.70 9.16 41.21
CA GLU A 50 25.50 9.97 41.46
C GLU A 50 24.93 10.47 40.12
N THR A 51 23.67 10.88 40.13
CA THR A 51 23.04 11.48 38.95
C THR A 51 23.54 12.91 38.74
N GLN A 52 24.07 13.17 37.55
CA GLN A 52 24.69 14.43 37.16
C GLN A 52 24.10 14.93 35.83
N ASP A 53 24.03 16.25 35.64
CA ASP A 53 23.47 16.86 34.44
C ASP A 53 24.25 18.08 33.97
N LEU A 54 24.17 18.33 32.66
CA LEU A 54 24.58 19.57 32.02
C LEU A 54 23.56 19.99 30.97
N TYR A 55 23.33 21.30 30.84
CA TYR A 55 22.38 21.87 29.89
C TYR A 55 22.83 23.23 29.36
N TYR A 56 22.41 23.53 28.15
CA TYR A 56 22.58 24.83 27.53
C TYR A 56 21.37 25.71 27.80
N GLY A 57 21.59 26.93 28.27
CA GLY A 57 20.53 27.92 28.48
C GLY A 57 20.05 28.50 27.16
N ILE A 58 18.72 28.54 26.97
CA ILE A 58 18.04 29.17 25.84
C ILE A 58 17.02 30.19 26.35
N SER A 59 16.68 31.18 25.54
CA SER A 59 15.84 32.31 25.98
C SER A 59 14.39 31.90 26.32
N SER A 60 13.77 31.07 25.47
CA SER A 60 12.49 30.39 25.66
C SER A 60 12.16 29.67 24.35
N LEU A 61 11.66 28.43 24.41
CA LEU A 61 11.28 27.62 23.26
C LEU A 61 10.00 26.85 23.55
N ASP A 62 9.03 26.94 22.64
CA ASP A 62 7.84 26.09 22.66
C ASP A 62 8.17 24.72 22.08
N MET A 63 8.02 23.69 22.91
CA MET A 63 8.26 22.29 22.62
C MET A 63 7.00 21.43 22.86
N SER A 64 5.81 22.05 22.97
CA SER A 64 4.55 21.36 23.28
C SER A 64 4.00 20.48 22.15
N SER A 65 4.45 20.69 20.92
CA SER A 65 3.85 20.12 19.70
C SER A 65 4.54 18.85 19.17
N GLY A 66 5.00 17.95 20.04
CA GLY A 66 5.68 16.72 19.60
C GLY A 66 6.95 16.99 18.80
N ILE A 67 7.83 17.82 19.37
CA ILE A 67 9.08 18.24 18.76
C ILE A 67 10.15 17.20 19.06
N LEU A 68 10.81 16.71 18.01
CA LEU A 68 11.96 15.82 18.17
C LEU A 68 13.18 16.62 18.64
N THR A 69 13.85 16.12 19.68
CA THR A 69 15.10 16.68 20.20
C THR A 69 16.21 15.64 20.15
N TYR A 70 17.37 16.07 19.67
CA TYR A 70 18.53 15.23 19.42
C TYR A 70 19.70 15.75 20.25
N VAL A 71 20.33 14.87 21.02
CA VAL A 71 21.47 15.21 21.88
C VAL A 71 22.56 14.18 21.69
N TRP A 72 23.74 14.59 21.22
CA TRP A 72 24.87 13.69 21.13
C TRP A 72 25.53 13.52 22.49
N THR A 73 25.68 12.26 22.91
CA THR A 73 26.25 11.90 24.20
C THR A 73 27.35 10.85 24.04
N LEU A 74 28.41 10.95 24.83
CA LEU A 74 29.47 9.97 24.94
C LEU A 74 29.58 9.54 26.41
N PRO A 75 28.87 8.47 26.81
CA PRO A 75 29.03 7.88 28.13
C PRO A 75 30.29 6.98 28.16
N GLN A 76 31.38 7.44 28.80
CA GLN A 76 32.58 6.62 29.03
C GLN A 76 32.63 6.00 30.43
N GLY A 77 31.81 6.47 31.36
CA GLY A 77 31.58 5.80 32.64
C GLY A 77 30.81 4.49 32.51
N ILE A 78 30.83 3.66 33.55
CA ILE A 78 29.96 2.48 33.64
C ILE A 78 28.55 2.96 33.94
N MET A 79 27.72 3.11 32.90
CA MET A 79 26.36 3.61 33.02
C MET A 79 25.46 2.68 33.81
N ASP A 80 24.54 3.26 34.60
CA ASP A 80 23.40 2.53 35.15
C ASP A 80 22.44 2.09 34.01
N THR A 81 21.46 1.26 34.33
CA THR A 81 20.42 0.87 33.37
C THR A 81 19.55 2.06 33.01
N THR A 82 18.84 1.96 31.90
CA THR A 82 17.93 3.01 31.40
C THR A 82 16.88 3.34 32.44
N ALA A 83 16.25 2.34 33.07
CA ALA A 83 15.21 2.55 34.08
C ALA A 83 15.72 3.27 35.35
N ASN A 84 17.02 3.23 35.62
CA ASN A 84 17.61 3.78 36.83
C ASN A 84 18.30 5.14 36.61
N GLY A 85 18.22 5.73 35.42
CA GLY A 85 18.76 7.05 35.09
C GLY A 85 19.72 7.05 33.92
N GLY A 86 20.52 6.00 33.76
CA GLY A 86 21.47 5.79 32.64
C GLY A 86 21.93 7.07 31.96
N VAL A 87 21.53 7.23 30.70
CA VAL A 87 21.63 8.47 29.93
C VAL A 87 20.22 9.02 29.70
N GLY A 88 20.03 10.31 29.97
CA GLY A 88 18.77 11.00 29.72
C GLY A 88 18.91 12.30 28.93
N VAL A 89 17.81 12.71 28.28
CA VAL A 89 17.68 14.04 27.67
C VAL A 89 16.95 14.94 28.65
N LEU A 90 17.51 16.13 28.88
CA LEU A 90 17.06 17.06 29.91
C LEU A 90 16.39 18.29 29.31
N PHE A 91 15.28 18.68 29.92
CA PHE A 91 14.56 19.92 29.66
C PHE A 91 14.43 20.75 30.94
N TYR A 92 14.53 22.07 30.80
CA TYR A 92 14.44 23.04 31.88
C TYR A 92 13.52 24.18 31.46
N ASP A 93 12.58 24.60 32.30
CA ASP A 93 11.65 25.72 32.02
C ASP A 93 11.95 26.98 32.86
N GLY A 94 13.03 26.98 33.65
CA GLY A 94 13.34 28.05 34.60
C GLY A 94 13.02 27.71 36.06
N SER A 95 12.21 26.68 36.30
CA SER A 95 11.82 26.20 37.64
C SER A 95 11.91 24.68 37.78
N ASN A 96 11.42 23.95 36.78
CA ASN A 96 11.40 22.50 36.70
C ASN A 96 12.49 22.04 35.74
N ARG A 97 13.33 21.11 36.21
CA ARG A 97 14.43 20.54 35.43
C ARG A 97 14.30 19.03 35.44
N ILE A 98 13.90 18.46 34.30
CA ILE A 98 13.47 17.07 34.16
C ILE A 98 14.32 16.38 33.11
N ALA A 99 14.89 15.22 33.46
CA ALA A 99 15.64 14.39 32.54
C ALA A 99 14.90 13.08 32.29
N TYR A 100 14.50 12.83 31.04
CA TYR A 100 13.83 11.60 30.62
C TYR A 100 14.87 10.56 30.22
N HIS A 101 14.68 9.31 30.66
CA HIS A 101 15.67 8.26 30.47
C HIS A 101 15.55 7.64 29.08
N ILE A 102 16.63 7.68 28.29
CA ILE A 102 16.62 7.25 26.88
C ILE A 102 17.47 5.99 26.67
N ALA A 103 18.63 5.94 27.31
CA ALA A 103 19.63 4.89 27.17
C ALA A 103 20.29 4.55 28.52
N GLY A 104 21.15 3.53 28.53
CA GLY A 104 21.85 3.05 29.72
C GLY A 104 22.78 1.88 29.36
N SER A 105 23.20 1.11 30.35
CA SER A 105 23.99 -0.12 30.11
C SER A 105 23.22 -1.23 29.37
N ASP A 106 21.88 -1.17 29.40
CA ASP A 106 20.96 -2.16 28.82
C ASP A 106 20.32 -1.72 27.50
N LYS A 107 20.46 -0.45 27.10
CA LYS A 107 19.89 0.12 25.88
C LYS A 107 20.80 1.22 25.34
N ALA A 108 21.10 1.18 24.05
CA ALA A 108 21.90 2.20 23.38
C ALA A 108 21.05 3.17 22.55
N GLY A 109 21.52 4.43 22.46
CA GLY A 109 21.03 5.39 21.47
C GLY A 109 21.49 5.04 20.04
N PHE A 110 21.23 5.93 19.08
CA PHE A 110 21.75 5.77 17.72
C PHE A 110 23.25 6.03 17.69
N ARG A 111 24.04 5.15 17.08
CA ARG A 111 25.50 5.27 17.15
C ARG A 111 26.22 4.64 15.96
N TYR A 112 27.45 5.09 15.69
CA TYR A 112 28.29 4.49 14.65
C TYR A 112 29.19 3.40 15.28
N ASP A 113 28.77 2.14 15.22
CA ASP A 113 29.46 1.03 15.89
C ASP A 113 30.84 0.65 15.27
N SER A 114 31.22 1.27 14.15
CA SER A 114 32.45 0.93 13.40
C SER A 114 33.73 1.66 13.83
N THR A 115 33.70 2.57 14.82
CA THR A 115 34.83 3.52 15.07
C THR A 115 35.51 3.50 16.45
N GLY A 116 35.26 2.54 17.33
CA GLY A 116 36.01 2.39 18.59
C GLY A 116 35.68 3.41 19.70
N VAL A 117 35.47 4.70 19.37
CA VAL A 117 34.78 5.68 20.22
C VAL A 117 33.36 5.82 19.69
N THR A 118 32.36 5.57 20.54
CA THR A 118 30.97 5.41 20.11
C THR A 118 30.08 6.45 20.79
N TRP A 119 30.15 7.67 20.27
CA TRP A 119 29.14 8.69 20.49
C TRP A 119 27.76 8.13 20.13
N GLN A 120 26.74 8.56 20.87
CA GLN A 120 25.37 8.14 20.70
C GLN A 120 24.45 9.36 20.58
N CYS A 121 23.69 9.46 19.50
CA CYS A 121 22.64 10.45 19.33
C CYS A 121 21.40 9.93 20.05
N GLN A 122 21.07 10.59 21.16
CA GLN A 122 19.82 10.37 21.88
C GLN A 122 18.73 11.18 21.20
N ILE A 123 17.57 10.57 20.98
CA ILE A 123 16.40 11.24 20.44
C ILE A 123 15.23 11.09 21.41
N ILE A 124 14.44 12.15 21.54
CA ILE A 124 13.19 12.15 22.30
C ILE A 124 12.11 12.91 21.54
N ASP A 125 10.87 12.41 21.60
CA ASP A 125 9.65 13.06 21.11
C ASP A 125 8.89 13.65 22.30
N THR A 126 8.72 14.97 22.35
CA THR A 126 7.99 15.63 23.45
C THR A 126 6.49 15.31 23.47
N GLY A 127 5.96 14.73 22.40
CA GLY A 127 4.58 14.23 22.30
C GLY A 127 4.44 12.77 22.72
N ASN A 128 5.55 12.05 22.90
CA ASN A 128 5.58 10.64 23.29
C ASN A 128 6.72 10.37 24.29
N LEU A 129 6.61 10.98 25.47
CA LEU A 129 7.66 10.96 26.50
C LEU A 129 7.83 9.57 27.13
N PRO A 130 9.06 9.17 27.50
CA PRO A 130 9.30 8.00 28.33
C PRO A 130 8.65 8.13 29.70
N SER A 131 8.18 7.01 30.26
CA SER A 131 7.62 6.96 31.62
C SER A 131 8.68 7.13 32.72
N ASN A 132 9.93 6.74 32.45
CA ASN A 132 11.03 6.87 33.40
C ASN A 132 11.74 8.22 33.23
N TYR A 133 11.83 8.97 34.31
CA TYR A 133 12.48 10.27 34.35
C TYR A 133 13.11 10.54 35.72
N THR A 134 13.91 11.60 35.79
CA THR A 134 14.46 12.14 37.03
C THR A 134 14.22 13.64 37.10
N ALA A 135 13.53 14.10 38.15
CA ALA A 135 13.43 15.51 38.47
C ALA A 135 14.70 15.97 39.18
N ARG A 136 15.51 16.81 38.52
CA ARG A 136 16.68 17.47 39.11
C ARG A 136 16.31 18.74 39.87
N ALA A 137 15.18 19.35 39.48
CA ALA A 137 14.50 20.42 40.21
C ALA A 137 13.01 20.40 39.85
N GLY A 138 12.13 20.84 40.76
CA GLY A 138 10.69 20.91 40.50
C GLY A 138 10.02 19.55 40.29
N SER A 139 8.97 19.51 39.44
CA SER A 139 8.16 18.33 39.14
C SER A 139 7.95 18.17 37.64
N GLU A 140 7.87 16.93 37.15
CA GLU A 140 7.61 16.63 35.74
C GLU A 140 6.23 17.12 35.31
N SER A 141 5.21 16.90 36.14
CA SER A 141 3.84 17.35 35.92
C SER A 141 3.68 18.88 35.83
N SER A 142 4.72 19.62 36.20
CA SER A 142 4.73 21.08 36.22
C SER A 142 5.69 21.68 35.20
N LEU A 143 6.37 20.86 34.40
CA LEU A 143 7.25 21.30 33.33
C LEU A 143 6.43 22.04 32.25
N ASP A 144 6.74 23.32 32.03
CA ASP A 144 6.06 24.14 31.02
C ASP A 144 6.71 23.93 29.64
N TRP A 145 6.12 23.02 28.86
CA TRP A 145 6.56 22.74 27.49
C TRP A 145 6.42 23.93 26.54
N SER A 146 5.65 24.96 26.86
CA SER A 146 5.53 26.16 26.02
C SER A 146 6.67 27.16 26.23
N ALA A 147 7.49 26.96 27.27
CA ALA A 147 8.52 27.91 27.71
C ALA A 147 9.80 27.20 28.20
N ILE A 148 10.33 26.27 27.42
CA ILE A 148 11.61 25.63 27.74
C ILE A 148 12.76 26.64 27.63
N THR A 149 13.54 26.79 28.70
CA THR A 149 14.70 27.67 28.82
C THR A 149 16.04 26.94 28.94
N GLY A 150 16.05 25.60 28.87
CA GLY A 150 17.29 24.84 28.74
C GLY A 150 17.11 23.43 28.22
N ILE A 151 18.08 22.95 27.44
CA ILE A 151 18.12 21.60 26.88
C ILE A 151 19.51 21.01 27.14
N GLY A 152 19.57 19.73 27.49
CA GLY A 152 20.84 19.10 27.85
C GLY A 152 20.79 17.59 27.96
N ALA A 153 21.75 17.05 28.70
CA ALA A 153 21.85 15.63 28.99
C ALA A 153 21.98 15.37 30.49
N MET A 154 21.62 14.17 30.90
CA MET A 154 21.80 13.63 32.23
C MET A 154 22.52 12.29 32.14
N TYR A 155 23.36 12.02 33.13
CA TYR A 155 24.13 10.79 33.26
C TYR A 155 24.06 10.25 34.68
N LYS A 156 23.99 8.93 34.80
CA LYS A 156 24.16 8.21 36.06
C LYS A 156 25.06 6.99 35.85
N THR A 157 26.16 6.96 36.58
CA THR A 157 27.12 5.85 36.55
C THR A 157 27.01 4.97 37.80
N LEU A 158 27.40 3.70 37.71
CA LEU A 158 27.45 2.77 38.86
C LEU A 158 28.75 2.89 39.68
N VAL A 159 29.80 3.45 39.10
CA VAL A 159 31.12 3.56 39.72
C VAL A 159 31.58 5.01 39.78
N LYS A 160 32.51 5.29 40.68
CA LYS A 160 33.17 6.59 40.74
C LYS A 160 34.04 6.81 39.51
N SER A 161 34.07 8.04 39.00
CA SER A 161 35.11 8.45 38.07
C SER A 161 36.49 8.21 38.69
N VAL A 162 37.46 7.79 37.88
CA VAL A 162 38.81 7.48 38.33
C VAL A 162 39.63 8.77 38.35
N GLY A 163 40.22 9.12 39.48
CA GLY A 163 41.12 10.28 39.56
C GLY A 163 40.46 11.65 39.42
N GLY A 164 39.13 11.72 39.46
CA GLY A 164 38.41 12.99 39.37
C GLY A 164 38.27 13.56 37.96
N VAL A 165 38.44 12.73 36.93
CA VAL A 165 38.38 13.18 35.52
C VAL A 165 36.99 13.04 34.95
N GLU A 166 36.66 13.91 33.98
CA GLU A 166 35.43 13.85 33.22
C GLU A 166 35.30 12.53 32.46
N ASN A 167 34.09 11.96 32.49
CA ASN A 167 33.82 10.62 31.94
C ASN A 167 32.47 10.52 31.21
N CYS A 168 31.73 11.62 31.13
CA CYS A 168 30.50 11.74 30.34
C CYS A 168 30.56 13.04 29.56
N PHE A 169 30.27 12.99 28.26
CA PHE A 169 30.44 14.14 27.37
C PHE A 169 29.18 14.36 26.56
N THR A 170 28.80 15.62 26.38
CA THR A 170 27.69 16.03 25.53
C THR A 170 28.24 16.92 24.42
N ASP A 171 27.68 16.73 23.24
CA ASP A 171 27.97 17.50 22.06
C ASP A 171 26.64 17.75 21.34
N VAL A 172 26.65 18.66 20.36
CA VAL A 172 25.59 18.92 19.38
C VAL A 172 24.15 18.63 19.84
N ILE A 173 23.42 19.69 20.16
CA ILE A 173 21.98 19.64 20.45
C ILE A 173 21.22 20.22 19.27
N ARG A 174 20.25 19.46 18.73
CA ARG A 174 19.34 19.92 17.66
C ARG A 174 17.89 19.63 18.02
N TYR A 175 16.96 20.42 17.49
CA TYR A 175 15.53 20.11 17.56
C TYR A 175 14.81 20.38 16.24
N GLY A 176 13.71 19.69 16.01
CA GLY A 176 12.84 19.89 14.86
C GLY A 176 12.45 18.58 14.18
N ASN A 177 11.37 18.63 13.42
CA ASN A 177 10.74 17.43 12.86
C ASN A 177 11.21 17.11 11.43
N ASN A 178 11.75 18.07 10.66
CA ASN A 178 11.98 17.89 9.22
C ASN A 178 13.22 17.07 8.81
N GLY A 179 14.10 16.72 9.76
CA GLY A 179 15.24 15.81 9.52
C GLY A 179 16.21 16.30 8.44
N LEU A 180 16.57 15.40 7.51
CA LEU A 180 17.51 15.68 6.42
C LEU A 180 16.82 16.01 5.10
N THR A 181 17.40 16.93 4.33
CA THR A 181 17.10 17.13 2.91
C THR A 181 18.30 16.73 2.06
N VAL A 182 18.08 15.93 1.02
CA VAL A 182 19.11 15.38 0.14
C VAL A 182 18.88 15.85 -1.30
N THR A 183 19.87 16.54 -1.87
CA THR A 183 19.85 17.06 -3.26
C THR A 183 21.10 16.65 -4.03
N GLY A 184 21.16 17.00 -5.32
CA GLY A 184 22.34 16.78 -6.16
C GLY A 184 22.25 15.55 -7.05
N THR A 185 23.38 15.02 -7.50
CA THR A 185 23.44 13.94 -8.50
C THR A 185 24.28 12.76 -8.00
N VAL A 186 23.62 11.61 -7.85
CA VAL A 186 24.20 10.30 -7.55
C VAL A 186 23.48 9.21 -8.34
N THR A 187 24.23 8.25 -8.87
CA THR A 187 23.72 7.25 -9.80
C THR A 187 23.62 5.83 -9.26
N THR A 188 24.30 5.48 -8.15
CA THR A 188 24.31 4.10 -7.61
C THR A 188 24.53 3.96 -6.10
N THR A 189 24.84 5.02 -5.36
CA THR A 189 25.34 4.95 -3.96
C THR A 189 24.67 5.94 -3.02
N LEU A 190 23.42 6.34 -3.28
CA LEU A 190 22.71 7.38 -2.56
C LEU A 190 22.79 7.23 -1.03
N PHE A 191 22.39 6.08 -0.48
CA PHE A 191 22.36 5.90 0.98
C PHE A 191 23.75 5.77 1.60
N ASP A 192 24.75 5.29 0.84
CA ASP A 192 26.15 5.27 1.31
C ASP A 192 26.71 6.68 1.47
N GLU A 193 26.41 7.55 0.51
CA GLU A 193 26.82 8.96 0.57
C GLU A 193 26.09 9.71 1.68
N ILE A 194 24.80 9.44 1.91
CA ILE A 194 24.06 10.02 3.04
C ILE A 194 24.67 9.58 4.37
N ALA A 195 24.91 8.28 4.57
CA ALA A 195 25.50 7.76 5.80
C ALA A 195 26.93 8.29 6.03
N THR A 196 27.69 8.49 4.95
CA THR A 196 29.03 9.09 5.01
C THR A 196 28.96 10.57 5.41
N ALA A 197 28.03 11.33 4.84
CA ALA A 197 27.81 12.73 5.20
C ALA A 197 27.33 12.87 6.66
N ASP A 198 26.46 11.97 7.10
CA ASP A 198 25.92 11.93 8.47
C ASP A 198 27.01 11.69 9.51
N LYS A 199 27.89 10.71 9.27
CA LYS A 199 29.01 10.39 10.16
C LYS A 199 30.15 11.42 10.13
N SER A 200 30.18 12.32 9.14
CA SER A 200 31.27 13.29 9.01
C SER A 200 31.45 14.08 10.30
N ASN A 201 32.70 14.29 10.69
CA ASN A 201 33.06 15.11 11.85
C ASN A 201 33.28 16.58 11.48
N ALA A 202 33.03 17.01 10.24
CA ALA A 202 33.11 18.43 9.90
C ALA A 202 32.03 19.23 10.66
N THR A 203 32.27 20.52 10.89
CA THR A 203 31.30 21.40 11.57
C THR A 203 29.94 21.39 10.88
N GLY A 204 28.87 21.31 11.66
CA GLY A 204 27.50 21.23 11.17
C GLY A 204 27.15 19.87 10.56
N LYS A 205 27.93 18.83 10.81
CA LYS A 205 27.66 17.43 10.42
C LYS A 205 27.22 16.64 11.66
N ALA A 206 27.60 15.36 11.78
CA ALA A 206 27.11 14.49 12.84
C ALA A 206 25.57 14.53 12.95
N TYR A 207 24.87 14.29 11.84
CA TYR A 207 23.42 14.54 11.81
C TYR A 207 22.68 13.61 12.78
N GLY A 208 23.10 12.35 12.88
CA GLY A 208 22.41 11.37 13.69
C GLY A 208 21.04 11.06 13.10
N ILE A 209 20.97 10.75 11.81
CA ILE A 209 19.72 10.30 11.16
C ILE A 209 19.96 8.98 10.43
N CYS A 210 21.00 8.89 9.62
CA CYS A 210 21.35 7.74 8.79
C CYS A 210 22.70 7.14 9.16
N ARG A 211 22.76 5.82 9.38
CA ARG A 211 24.00 5.08 9.61
C ARG A 211 24.11 3.86 8.74
N LYS A 212 25.35 3.48 8.43
CA LYS A 212 25.67 2.21 7.79
C LYS A 212 25.72 1.10 8.85
N LEU A 213 24.86 0.10 8.71
CA LEU A 213 24.82 -1.10 9.56
C LEU A 213 25.63 -2.25 8.94
N GLY A 214 25.76 -2.25 7.61
CA GLY A 214 26.51 -3.23 6.83
C GLY A 214 26.67 -2.79 5.39
N ALA A 215 27.32 -3.59 4.56
CA ALA A 215 27.37 -3.33 3.12
C ALA A 215 25.95 -3.36 2.54
N GLY A 216 25.50 -2.27 1.92
CA GLY A 216 24.15 -2.13 1.38
C GLY A 216 23.02 -2.13 2.43
N LEU A 217 23.33 -1.97 3.72
CA LEU A 217 22.34 -1.95 4.80
C LEU A 217 22.49 -0.68 5.65
N TYR A 218 21.43 0.10 5.72
CA TYR A 218 21.40 1.39 6.42
C TYR A 218 20.25 1.46 7.42
N GLY A 219 20.50 2.10 8.55
CA GLY A 219 19.54 2.36 9.61
C GLY A 219 19.20 3.84 9.69
N LEU A 220 17.90 4.15 9.84
CA LEU A 220 17.37 5.50 9.94
C LEU A 220 16.66 5.70 11.28
N GLN A 221 16.99 6.75 12.03
CA GLN A 221 16.27 7.11 13.26
C GLN A 221 15.31 8.32 13.12
N GLY A 222 15.19 8.85 11.90
CA GLY A 222 14.35 10.01 11.63
C GLY A 222 14.10 10.21 10.14
N PRO A 223 13.41 11.30 9.78
CA PRO A 223 12.88 11.48 8.44
C PRO A 223 13.90 12.00 7.43
N ILE A 224 13.67 11.68 6.15
CA ILE A 224 14.47 12.15 5.02
C ILE A 224 13.56 12.68 3.90
N THR A 225 13.93 13.85 3.39
CA THR A 225 13.36 14.46 2.19
C THR A 225 14.37 14.42 1.05
N PHE A 226 13.94 14.02 -0.14
CA PHE A 226 14.74 13.94 -1.36
C PHE A 226 14.24 14.96 -2.38
N GLY A 227 15.16 15.68 -3.02
CA GLY A 227 14.83 16.70 -4.02
C GLY A 227 14.89 18.13 -3.46
N ASP A 228 14.64 19.09 -4.34
CA ASP A 228 14.88 20.52 -4.09
C ASP A 228 13.66 21.39 -4.42
N ASN A 229 12.75 21.49 -3.45
CA ASN A 229 11.58 22.36 -3.57
C ASN A 229 11.93 23.87 -3.48
N SER A 230 13.20 24.22 -3.22
CA SER A 230 13.64 25.62 -3.22
C SER A 230 14.00 26.12 -4.62
N GLY A 231 14.01 25.24 -5.63
CA GLY A 231 14.27 25.63 -7.02
C GLY A 231 15.72 26.05 -7.29
N THR A 232 16.68 25.54 -6.53
CA THR A 232 18.10 25.93 -6.61
C THR A 232 18.91 25.08 -7.59
N GLY A 233 18.52 23.82 -7.82
CA GLY A 233 19.19 22.95 -8.78
C GLY A 233 18.51 21.60 -9.01
N ALA A 234 18.78 21.01 -10.17
CA ALA A 234 18.29 19.67 -10.51
C ALA A 234 18.84 18.61 -9.55
N SER A 235 18.02 17.59 -9.27
CA SER A 235 18.39 16.43 -8.45
C SER A 235 18.20 15.13 -9.23
N THR A 236 19.17 14.23 -9.18
CA THR A 236 19.09 12.87 -9.73
C THR A 236 19.64 11.93 -8.69
N LEU A 237 18.74 11.23 -8.01
CA LEU A 237 19.03 10.47 -6.80
C LEU A 237 18.68 9.02 -7.08
N THR A 238 19.71 8.18 -7.23
CA THR A 238 19.55 6.77 -7.60
C THR A 238 20.28 5.82 -6.65
N ASP A 239 19.61 4.72 -6.33
CA ASP A 239 20.17 3.59 -5.59
C ASP A 239 19.59 2.26 -6.09
N THR A 240 20.30 1.16 -5.83
CA THR A 240 19.95 -0.20 -6.26
C THR A 240 20.44 -1.20 -5.23
N ASN A 241 19.72 -2.31 -5.02
CA ASN A 241 20.14 -3.41 -4.14
C ASN A 241 20.52 -2.96 -2.71
N THR A 242 19.92 -1.87 -2.22
CA THR A 242 20.13 -1.33 -0.88
C THR A 242 18.94 -1.66 0.01
N THR A 243 19.22 -2.03 1.27
CA THR A 243 18.23 -2.17 2.34
C THR A 243 18.31 -0.99 3.31
N VAL A 244 17.18 -0.36 3.58
CA VAL A 244 17.05 0.76 4.51
C VAL A 244 15.99 0.41 5.55
N VAL A 245 16.34 0.55 6.82
CA VAL A 245 15.50 0.16 7.95
C VAL A 245 15.28 1.37 8.85
N PHE A 246 14.02 1.74 9.10
CA PHE A 246 13.71 2.64 10.20
C PHE A 246 13.94 1.91 11.53
N GLU A 247 14.59 2.58 12.46
CA GLU A 247 14.92 2.06 13.78
C GLU A 247 13.91 2.58 14.80
N ASP A 248 13.29 1.67 15.56
CA ASP A 248 12.35 2.07 16.62
C ASP A 248 13.08 2.85 17.73
N ARG A 249 12.72 4.13 17.83
CA ARG A 249 13.17 5.03 18.91
C ARG A 249 12.05 5.43 19.86
N SER A 250 10.94 4.70 19.86
CA SER A 250 9.76 4.97 20.68
C SER A 250 9.19 6.37 20.44
N LEU A 251 9.22 6.83 19.19
CA LEU A 251 8.63 8.11 18.77
C LEU A 251 7.16 7.91 18.41
N GLY A 252 6.41 9.01 18.25
CA GLY A 252 5.10 8.97 17.63
C GLY A 252 5.11 8.33 16.24
N THR A 253 3.94 7.85 15.80
CA THR A 253 3.77 7.15 14.51
C THR A 253 3.84 8.06 13.28
N ASP A 254 4.02 9.36 13.48
CA ASP A 254 4.09 10.40 12.46
C ASP A 254 5.50 11.02 12.34
N LYS A 255 6.52 10.35 12.90
CA LYS A 255 7.89 10.88 13.02
C LYS A 255 8.88 10.29 12.02
N TYR A 256 8.45 9.35 11.18
CA TYR A 256 9.28 8.75 10.14
C TYR A 256 8.62 8.93 8.79
N TRP A 257 9.40 9.31 7.78
CA TRP A 257 8.92 9.35 6.41
C TRP A 257 10.06 9.36 5.41
N PHE A 258 9.71 8.94 4.20
CA PHE A 258 10.39 9.38 3.00
C PHE A 258 9.50 10.37 2.28
N LYS A 259 10.05 11.55 1.96
CA LYS A 259 9.38 12.53 1.13
C LYS A 259 10.21 12.79 -0.12
N VAL A 260 9.58 12.83 -1.28
CA VAL A 260 10.21 13.20 -2.54
C VAL A 260 9.52 14.47 -3.03
N VAL A 261 10.30 15.53 -3.23
CA VAL A 261 9.81 16.86 -3.63
C VAL A 261 10.35 17.26 -4.99
N GLY A 262 9.55 18.05 -5.69
CA GLY A 262 9.82 18.54 -7.03
C GLY A 262 10.80 19.70 -7.05
N ASN A 263 11.06 20.21 -8.26
CA ASN A 263 11.77 21.46 -8.49
C ASN A 263 11.13 22.18 -9.68
N SER A 264 10.69 23.44 -9.50
CA SER A 264 10.03 24.24 -10.55
C SER A 264 10.99 24.81 -11.61
N THR A 265 12.29 24.87 -11.33
CA THR A 265 13.34 25.45 -12.20
C THR A 265 14.30 24.40 -12.79
N GLY A 266 14.24 23.16 -12.31
CA GLY A 266 15.09 22.04 -12.70
C GLY A 266 14.36 20.71 -12.62
N SER A 267 15.03 19.61 -12.97
CA SER A 267 14.42 18.28 -12.86
C SER A 267 14.82 17.57 -11.56
N THR A 268 13.85 16.93 -10.91
CA THR A 268 14.04 15.96 -9.83
C THR A 268 13.71 14.57 -10.36
N THR A 269 14.69 13.67 -10.28
CA THR A 269 14.54 12.24 -10.49
C THR A 269 14.88 11.51 -9.19
N PHE A 270 13.93 10.73 -8.68
CA PHE A 270 14.17 9.77 -7.60
C PHE A 270 13.96 8.36 -8.17
N ARG A 271 15.04 7.57 -8.25
CA ARG A 271 15.02 6.25 -8.85
C ARG A 271 15.57 5.18 -7.91
N MET A 272 14.75 4.20 -7.58
CA MET A 272 15.16 3.02 -6.81
C MET A 272 15.01 1.78 -7.70
N GLY A 273 16.12 1.09 -7.94
CA GLY A 273 16.16 -0.09 -8.81
C GLY A 273 16.40 0.19 -10.29
N THR A 274 16.21 -0.85 -11.10
CA THR A 274 16.54 -0.88 -12.52
C THR A 274 15.37 -1.32 -13.38
N LEU A 275 15.08 -0.52 -14.42
CA LEU A 275 14.13 -0.90 -15.47
C LEU A 275 14.76 -1.96 -16.38
N VAL A 276 14.04 -3.04 -16.64
CA VAL A 276 14.42 -4.11 -17.57
C VAL A 276 13.33 -4.26 -18.61
N GLY A 277 13.70 -4.21 -19.90
CA GLY A 277 12.72 -4.28 -20.97
C GLY A 277 11.68 -3.15 -20.89
N THR A 278 10.41 -3.51 -21.02
CA THR A 278 9.27 -2.59 -20.97
C THR A 278 8.46 -2.88 -19.72
N GLU A 279 8.26 -1.88 -18.87
CA GLU A 279 7.37 -1.96 -17.70
C GLU A 279 7.71 -3.05 -16.68
N HIS A 280 8.99 -3.45 -16.63
CA HIS A 280 9.50 -4.38 -15.62
C HIS A 280 10.68 -3.84 -14.81
N GLY A 281 10.72 -4.17 -13.52
CA GLY A 281 11.72 -3.73 -12.56
C GLY A 281 12.57 -4.85 -11.98
N THR A 282 13.83 -4.55 -11.67
CA THR A 282 14.77 -5.42 -10.95
C THR A 282 15.72 -4.60 -10.07
N ASP A 283 16.60 -5.26 -9.31
CA ASP A 283 17.62 -4.63 -8.46
C ASP A 283 17.08 -3.56 -7.49
N GLY A 284 15.82 -3.71 -7.07
CA GLY A 284 15.13 -2.71 -6.26
C GLY A 284 15.68 -2.58 -4.86
N CYS A 285 15.43 -1.42 -4.26
CA CYS A 285 15.75 -1.18 -2.86
C CYS A 285 14.66 -1.79 -1.95
N THR A 286 15.06 -2.21 -0.75
CA THR A 286 14.16 -2.70 0.28
C THR A 286 14.06 -1.68 1.42
N PHE A 287 12.86 -1.21 1.71
CA PHE A 287 12.56 -0.26 2.78
C PHE A 287 11.73 -0.95 3.86
N ILE A 288 12.19 -0.92 5.11
CA ILE A 288 11.58 -1.65 6.22
C ILE A 288 11.21 -0.68 7.33
N CYS A 289 9.94 -0.66 7.68
CA CYS A 289 9.41 -0.05 8.89
C CYS A 289 8.99 -1.17 9.86
N PRO A 290 9.66 -1.34 11.01
CA PRO A 290 9.32 -2.38 11.97
C PRO A 290 7.99 -2.06 12.68
N SER A 291 7.38 -3.07 13.30
CA SER A 291 6.19 -2.87 14.14
C SER A 291 6.45 -1.85 15.24
N GLY A 292 5.51 -0.96 15.50
CA GLY A 292 5.64 0.12 16.50
C GLY A 292 6.23 1.41 15.93
N VAL A 293 6.84 1.37 14.75
CA VAL A 293 7.26 2.56 13.99
C VAL A 293 6.17 2.89 12.98
N GLY A 294 5.80 4.17 12.90
CA GLY A 294 4.90 4.65 11.87
C GLY A 294 5.63 5.46 10.81
N ALA A 295 5.52 5.03 9.54
CA ALA A 295 6.23 5.65 8.43
C ALA A 295 5.33 5.84 7.20
N SER A 296 5.47 6.99 6.55
CA SER A 296 4.83 7.30 5.27
C SER A 296 5.84 7.40 4.13
N PHE A 297 5.34 7.26 2.91
CA PHE A 297 6.06 7.62 1.69
C PHE A 297 5.24 8.62 0.89
N THR A 298 5.78 9.81 0.66
CA THR A 298 5.07 10.89 -0.04
C THR A 298 5.87 11.35 -1.24
N ALA A 299 5.25 11.34 -2.42
CA ALA A 299 5.80 11.86 -3.67
C ALA A 299 4.66 12.54 -4.46
N ASN A 300 4.01 13.50 -3.81
CA ASN A 300 2.83 14.22 -4.28
C ASN A 300 3.13 15.70 -4.58
N ASP A 301 4.36 15.98 -5.04
CA ASP A 301 4.73 17.31 -5.48
C ASP A 301 4.46 17.47 -6.99
N SER A 302 3.74 18.51 -7.39
CA SER A 302 3.42 18.82 -8.79
C SER A 302 4.65 19.05 -9.66
N ASP A 303 5.75 19.49 -9.05
CA ASP A 303 7.01 19.76 -9.73
C ASP A 303 7.96 18.56 -9.72
N LEU A 304 7.52 17.38 -9.27
CA LEU A 304 8.32 16.15 -9.37
C LEU A 304 8.31 15.64 -10.81
N GLN A 305 9.48 15.52 -11.43
CA GLN A 305 9.56 15.07 -12.83
C GLN A 305 9.54 13.54 -12.95
N TYR A 306 10.34 12.82 -12.16
CA TYR A 306 10.42 11.36 -12.29
C TYR A 306 10.50 10.67 -10.93
N LEU A 307 9.43 10.00 -10.54
CA LEU A 307 9.43 8.95 -9.52
C LEU A 307 9.57 7.59 -10.22
N LYS A 308 10.62 6.83 -9.91
CA LYS A 308 10.93 5.57 -10.58
C LYS A 308 11.24 4.49 -9.54
N LEU A 309 10.28 3.63 -9.25
CA LEU A 309 10.44 2.51 -8.32
C LEU A 309 10.35 1.21 -9.10
N TYR A 310 11.44 0.45 -9.12
CA TYR A 310 11.56 -0.76 -9.93
C TYR A 310 12.01 -1.91 -9.03
N GLY A 311 11.23 -3.00 -8.96
CA GLY A 311 11.59 -4.18 -8.18
C GLY A 311 11.71 -3.93 -6.67
N CYS A 312 11.18 -2.82 -6.16
CA CYS A 312 11.39 -2.39 -4.77
C CYS A 312 10.48 -3.14 -3.79
N VAL A 313 10.89 -3.23 -2.54
CA VAL A 313 10.08 -3.83 -1.47
C VAL A 313 9.87 -2.80 -0.37
N PHE A 314 8.62 -2.49 -0.05
CA PHE A 314 8.24 -1.67 1.09
C PHE A 314 7.54 -2.55 2.12
N ARG A 315 8.01 -2.50 3.37
CA ARG A 315 7.43 -3.28 4.48
C ARG A 315 7.00 -2.37 5.62
N GLY A 316 5.76 -2.50 6.08
CA GLY A 316 5.31 -1.90 7.34
C GLY A 316 5.01 -0.40 7.30
N PHE A 317 4.90 0.22 6.11
CA PHE A 317 4.56 1.65 5.97
C PHE A 317 3.08 1.88 6.29
N ASN A 318 2.75 1.87 7.58
CA ASN A 318 1.38 1.95 8.10
C ASN A 318 0.76 3.36 8.07
N GLN A 319 1.52 4.39 7.68
CA GLN A 319 0.98 5.73 7.41
C GLN A 319 0.67 5.95 5.92
N GLY A 320 0.89 4.92 5.09
CA GLY A 320 0.45 4.88 3.69
C GLY A 320 1.39 5.56 2.71
N PHE A 321 0.92 5.59 1.45
CA PHE A 321 1.62 6.18 0.32
C PHE A 321 0.74 7.25 -0.31
N ASP A 322 1.31 8.43 -0.54
CA ASP A 322 0.65 9.50 -1.29
C ASP A 322 1.49 9.84 -2.53
N LEU A 323 0.98 9.40 -3.68
CA LEU A 323 1.53 9.61 -5.02
C LEU A 323 0.52 10.38 -5.90
N SER A 324 -0.40 11.11 -5.25
CA SER A 324 -1.64 11.61 -5.86
C SER A 324 -1.47 12.73 -6.88
N THR A 325 -0.31 13.40 -6.93
CA THR A 325 -0.09 14.48 -7.90
C THR A 325 0.77 14.05 -9.08
N ASP A 326 0.18 14.18 -10.26
CA ASP A 326 0.90 14.33 -11.52
C ASP A 326 0.28 15.53 -12.24
N ALA A 327 0.87 16.71 -11.98
CA ALA A 327 0.43 17.97 -12.57
C ALA A 327 1.10 18.27 -13.92
N THR A 328 2.02 17.43 -14.42
CA THR A 328 2.83 17.74 -15.61
C THR A 328 2.69 16.70 -16.72
N ASN A 329 1.66 16.90 -17.57
CA ASN A 329 1.58 16.38 -18.94
C ASN A 329 1.86 14.87 -19.18
N GLY A 330 1.42 13.99 -18.29
CA GLY A 330 1.38 12.53 -18.50
C GLY A 330 2.23 11.76 -17.49
N PRO A 331 2.04 10.43 -17.37
CA PRO A 331 2.56 9.67 -16.24
C PRO A 331 4.07 9.48 -16.35
N ASN A 332 4.83 10.47 -15.88
CA ASN A 332 6.29 10.40 -15.79
C ASN A 332 6.74 9.53 -14.60
N HIS A 333 5.79 9.14 -13.74
CA HIS A 333 5.99 8.30 -12.59
C HIS A 333 5.75 6.83 -12.94
N GLU A 334 6.67 5.97 -12.52
CA GLU A 334 6.72 4.55 -12.89
C GLU A 334 7.02 3.71 -11.65
N ILE A 335 6.12 2.79 -11.34
CA ILE A 335 6.24 1.84 -10.23
C ILE A 335 5.95 0.44 -10.78
N TYR A 336 7.00 -0.36 -10.93
CA TYR A 336 6.96 -1.67 -11.56
C TYR A 336 7.57 -2.76 -10.67
N ASP A 337 6.93 -3.93 -10.66
CA ASP A 337 7.39 -5.14 -9.95
C ASP A 337 7.72 -4.88 -8.46
N CYS A 338 7.05 -3.90 -7.85
CA CYS A 338 7.25 -3.55 -6.46
C CYS A 338 6.31 -4.36 -5.54
N SER A 339 6.75 -4.64 -4.32
CA SER A 339 5.94 -5.31 -3.30
C SER A 339 5.71 -4.40 -2.09
N PHE A 340 4.45 -4.20 -1.74
CA PHE A 340 3.99 -3.43 -0.59
C PHE A 340 3.41 -4.39 0.44
N VAL A 341 4.14 -4.64 1.53
CA VAL A 341 3.84 -5.70 2.50
C VAL A 341 3.53 -5.10 3.86
N GLY A 342 2.33 -5.30 4.40
CA GLY A 342 1.96 -4.71 5.69
C GLY A 342 1.92 -3.18 5.64
N CYS A 343 1.66 -2.60 4.46
CA CYS A 343 1.56 -1.16 4.28
C CYS A 343 0.09 -0.73 4.42
N ALA A 344 -0.15 0.52 4.82
CA ALA A 344 -1.48 1.12 4.72
C ALA A 344 -1.79 1.54 3.27
N GLN A 345 -2.92 2.23 3.09
CA GLN A 345 -3.46 2.60 1.79
C GLN A 345 -2.44 3.33 0.90
N ILE A 346 -2.48 2.99 -0.39
CA ILE A 346 -1.67 3.58 -1.44
C ILE A 346 -2.59 4.43 -2.33
N ASP A 347 -2.38 5.75 -2.34
CA ASP A 347 -2.92 6.63 -3.38
C ASP A 347 -1.92 6.74 -4.52
N ILE A 348 -2.27 6.16 -5.68
CA ILE A 348 -1.39 6.10 -6.85
C ILE A 348 -1.51 7.31 -7.78
N GLY A 349 -2.51 8.18 -7.58
CA GLY A 349 -2.79 9.28 -8.51
C GLY A 349 -2.94 8.79 -9.96
N LYS A 350 -2.06 9.27 -10.85
CA LYS A 350 -1.99 8.86 -12.27
C LYS A 350 -0.73 8.05 -12.62
N THR A 351 0.02 7.60 -11.62
CA THR A 351 1.28 6.86 -11.77
C THR A 351 1.11 5.61 -12.63
N LYS A 352 2.10 5.28 -13.47
CA LYS A 352 2.14 3.95 -14.10
C LYS A 352 2.45 2.93 -13.01
N PHE A 353 1.45 2.15 -12.61
CA PHE A 353 1.53 1.26 -11.47
C PHE A 353 1.25 -0.17 -11.95
N LYS A 354 2.29 -0.91 -12.32
CA LYS A 354 2.15 -2.20 -13.01
C LYS A 354 2.91 -3.33 -12.34
N ASN A 355 2.36 -4.54 -12.41
CA ASN A 355 3.02 -5.76 -11.93
C ASN A 355 3.35 -5.71 -10.43
N ASN A 356 2.64 -4.89 -9.65
CA ASN A 356 2.92 -4.69 -8.23
C ASN A 356 2.10 -5.65 -7.36
N ASN A 357 2.68 -6.01 -6.22
CA ASN A 357 2.06 -6.88 -5.22
C ASN A 357 1.67 -6.05 -3.99
N ILE A 358 0.40 -6.11 -3.59
CA ILE A 358 -0.12 -5.50 -2.37
C ILE A 358 -0.50 -6.63 -1.42
N ILE A 359 0.23 -6.77 -0.32
CA ILE A 359 0.19 -7.94 0.56
C ILE A 359 -0.13 -7.48 1.99
N SER A 360 -1.22 -8.01 2.54
CA SER A 360 -1.66 -7.81 3.93
C SER A 360 -1.71 -6.33 4.30
N THR A 361 -2.51 -5.54 3.58
CA THR A 361 -2.68 -4.11 3.90
C THR A 361 -3.10 -3.94 5.36
N THR A 362 -2.53 -2.94 6.05
CA THR A 362 -2.95 -2.58 7.41
C THR A 362 -4.16 -1.65 7.41
N ASP A 363 -4.55 -1.13 6.24
CA ASP A 363 -5.72 -0.28 6.09
C ASP A 363 -6.97 -1.12 5.80
N ALA A 364 -7.92 -1.10 6.73
CA ALA A 364 -9.17 -1.85 6.62
C ALA A 364 -10.07 -1.39 5.46
N THR A 365 -9.93 -0.14 4.99
CA THR A 365 -10.74 0.42 3.90
C THR A 365 -10.31 -0.06 2.53
N GLY A 366 -9.02 -0.36 2.36
CA GLY A 366 -8.43 -0.80 1.11
C GLY A 366 -6.94 -0.51 1.02
N GLY A 367 -6.17 -1.46 0.48
CA GLY A 367 -4.74 -1.28 0.21
C GLY A 367 -4.44 -0.32 -0.95
N LEU A 368 -5.34 -0.22 -1.94
CA LEU A 368 -5.24 0.72 -3.07
C LEU A 368 -6.44 1.68 -3.07
N LEU A 369 -6.18 2.99 -3.13
CA LEU A 369 -7.21 4.01 -3.31
C LEU A 369 -7.46 4.28 -4.81
N ILE A 370 -8.73 4.32 -5.19
CA ILE A 370 -9.21 4.76 -6.50
C ILE A 370 -10.20 5.90 -6.29
N SER A 371 -9.69 7.12 -6.42
CA SER A 371 -10.43 8.37 -6.21
C SER A 371 -10.94 9.02 -7.51
N SER A 372 -10.60 8.45 -8.66
CA SER A 372 -11.01 8.93 -9.98
C SER A 372 -11.03 7.80 -11.01
N THR A 373 -11.91 7.89 -12.00
CA THR A 373 -11.91 6.97 -13.16
C THR A 373 -10.60 7.00 -13.95
N THR A 374 -9.84 8.09 -13.88
CA THR A 374 -8.56 8.22 -14.57
C THR A 374 -7.39 7.53 -13.86
N SER A 375 -7.55 7.16 -12.57
CA SER A 375 -6.50 6.54 -11.77
C SER A 375 -6.02 5.19 -12.32
N LEU A 376 -6.83 4.50 -13.13
CA LEU A 376 -6.50 3.18 -13.67
C LEU A 376 -5.98 3.20 -15.11
N THR A 377 -5.82 4.36 -15.74
CA THR A 377 -5.40 4.45 -17.16
C THR A 377 -4.06 3.76 -17.42
N ASN A 378 -3.17 3.72 -16.42
CA ASN A 378 -1.82 3.14 -16.52
C ASN A 378 -1.56 2.04 -15.49
N VAL A 379 -2.61 1.30 -15.11
CA VAL A 379 -2.54 0.32 -14.02
C VAL A 379 -2.95 -1.06 -14.54
N SER A 380 -2.09 -2.05 -14.35
CA SER A 380 -2.32 -3.42 -14.82
C SER A 380 -1.47 -4.43 -14.05
N GLY A 381 -1.86 -5.71 -14.06
CA GLY A 381 -1.03 -6.79 -13.51
C GLY A 381 -0.87 -6.75 -12.00
N LEU A 382 -1.83 -6.19 -11.25
CA LEU A 382 -1.72 -6.09 -9.80
C LEU A 382 -2.12 -7.41 -9.13
N SER A 383 -1.36 -7.81 -8.10
CA SER A 383 -1.75 -8.90 -7.21
C SER A 383 -2.08 -8.38 -5.82
N PHE A 384 -3.18 -8.87 -5.26
CA PHE A 384 -3.60 -8.54 -3.91
C PHE A 384 -3.72 -9.82 -3.08
N THR A 385 -3.11 -9.82 -1.90
CA THR A 385 -3.19 -10.94 -0.94
C THR A 385 -3.59 -10.41 0.42
N SER A 386 -4.72 -10.88 0.95
CA SER A 386 -5.18 -10.54 2.29
C SER A 386 -4.82 -11.62 3.32
N ASP A 387 -4.74 -11.22 4.58
CA ASP A 387 -4.68 -12.09 5.75
C ASP A 387 -6.08 -12.45 6.30
N GLY A 388 -7.15 -12.10 5.55
CA GLY A 388 -8.55 -12.26 5.94
C GLY A 388 -9.16 -10.99 6.57
N THR A 389 -8.45 -9.86 6.52
CA THR A 389 -8.96 -8.57 7.01
C THR A 389 -8.92 -7.48 5.94
N GLY A 390 -9.88 -6.56 6.02
CA GLY A 390 -9.95 -5.38 5.16
C GLY A 390 -10.14 -5.67 3.67
N HIS A 391 -10.13 -4.60 2.89
CA HIS A 391 -10.37 -4.67 1.45
C HIS A 391 -9.07 -4.57 0.64
N ALA A 392 -9.10 -5.01 -0.62
CA ALA A 392 -7.98 -4.80 -1.54
C ALA A 392 -7.97 -3.37 -2.08
N ILE A 393 -9.15 -2.91 -2.50
CA ILE A 393 -9.33 -1.69 -3.29
C ILE A 393 -10.46 -0.86 -2.68
N TYR A 394 -10.21 0.43 -2.48
CA TYR A 394 -11.18 1.40 -2.00
C TYR A 394 -11.57 2.37 -3.12
N ILE A 395 -12.84 2.36 -3.53
CA ILE A 395 -13.36 3.24 -4.60
C ILE A 395 -14.21 4.33 -3.96
N THR A 396 -13.82 5.60 -4.17
CA THR A 396 -14.53 6.76 -3.63
C THR A 396 -15.22 7.62 -4.69
N ALA A 397 -15.00 7.35 -5.98
CA ALA A 397 -15.66 8.04 -7.08
C ALA A 397 -16.57 7.10 -7.89
N THR A 398 -17.73 7.61 -8.31
CA THR A 398 -18.63 6.87 -9.21
C THR A 398 -18.03 6.79 -10.61
N GLY A 399 -18.45 5.79 -11.40
CA GLY A 399 -18.02 5.68 -12.79
C GLY A 399 -17.74 4.26 -13.25
N THR A 400 -17.07 4.15 -14.39
CA THR A 400 -16.65 2.88 -14.98
C THR A 400 -15.14 2.74 -14.88
N TYR A 401 -14.70 1.58 -14.41
CA TYR A 401 -13.31 1.22 -14.20
C TYR A 401 -12.99 -0.04 -15.00
N THR A 402 -11.75 -0.16 -15.44
CA THR A 402 -11.26 -1.39 -16.08
C THR A 402 -10.12 -1.94 -15.23
N PHE A 403 -10.29 -3.16 -14.73
CA PHE A 403 -9.27 -3.90 -14.02
C PHE A 403 -8.58 -4.81 -15.03
N THR A 404 -7.31 -4.53 -15.32
CA THR A 404 -6.53 -5.27 -16.32
C THR A 404 -5.54 -6.19 -15.63
N ASP A 405 -5.73 -7.50 -15.78
CA ASP A 405 -4.86 -8.53 -15.17
C ASP A 405 -4.70 -8.41 -13.65
N PHE A 406 -5.78 -8.05 -12.94
CA PHE A 406 -5.76 -8.02 -11.46
C PHE A 406 -6.07 -9.41 -10.90
N SER A 407 -5.36 -9.80 -9.85
CA SER A 407 -5.55 -11.07 -9.15
C SER A 407 -5.74 -10.86 -7.65
N TYR A 408 -6.58 -11.69 -7.03
CA TYR A 408 -6.94 -11.57 -5.61
C TYR A 408 -6.85 -12.92 -4.90
N SER A 409 -6.38 -12.91 -3.67
CA SER A 409 -6.31 -14.10 -2.80
C SER A 409 -6.57 -13.72 -1.33
N GLY A 410 -7.23 -14.59 -0.59
CA GLY A 410 -7.49 -14.39 0.85
C GLY A 410 -8.61 -13.39 1.19
N TYR A 411 -9.39 -12.92 0.22
CA TYR A 411 -10.53 -12.02 0.42
C TYR A 411 -11.85 -12.77 0.53
N GLY A 412 -12.81 -12.18 1.24
CA GLY A 412 -14.14 -12.73 1.49
C GLY A 412 -15.13 -12.55 0.34
N SER A 413 -16.31 -13.14 0.51
CA SER A 413 -17.43 -13.11 -0.46
C SER A 413 -18.04 -11.72 -0.62
N THR A 414 -18.81 -11.49 -1.68
CA THR A 414 -19.55 -10.24 -1.90
C THR A 414 -20.41 -9.87 -0.68
N GLY A 415 -20.32 -8.60 -0.26
CA GLY A 415 -21.03 -8.04 0.91
C GLY A 415 -20.27 -8.13 2.23
N THR A 416 -19.22 -8.95 2.33
CA THR A 416 -18.41 -9.10 3.55
C THR A 416 -17.51 -7.88 3.82
N THR A 417 -16.99 -7.75 5.04
CA THR A 417 -16.06 -6.66 5.44
C THR A 417 -14.64 -6.84 4.91
N ASP A 418 -14.40 -7.97 4.25
CA ASP A 418 -13.12 -8.38 3.68
C ASP A 418 -13.28 -8.73 2.18
N ALA A 419 -14.35 -8.27 1.52
CA ALA A 419 -14.49 -8.37 0.08
C ALA A 419 -13.35 -7.63 -0.65
N VAL A 420 -13.05 -7.98 -1.90
CA VAL A 420 -11.95 -7.37 -2.66
C VAL A 420 -12.13 -5.85 -2.82
N VAL A 421 -13.29 -5.42 -3.33
CA VAL A 421 -13.59 -4.00 -3.58
C VAL A 421 -14.52 -3.46 -2.51
N TYR A 422 -14.17 -2.33 -1.92
CA TYR A 422 -15.12 -1.50 -1.19
C TYR A 422 -15.50 -0.27 -2.02
N ASN A 423 -16.71 -0.31 -2.58
CA ASN A 423 -17.30 0.84 -3.25
C ASN A 423 -18.01 1.72 -2.22
N ASN A 424 -17.37 2.84 -1.86
CA ASN A 424 -17.95 3.85 -0.98
C ASN A 424 -18.17 5.18 -1.71
N SER A 425 -18.38 5.13 -3.03
CA SER A 425 -18.59 6.31 -3.87
C SER A 425 -19.94 7.00 -3.69
N GLY A 426 -20.88 6.37 -2.96
CA GLY A 426 -22.25 6.84 -2.81
C GLY A 426 -23.11 6.71 -4.08
N GLY A 427 -22.65 6.00 -5.11
CA GLY A 427 -23.41 5.77 -6.33
C GLY A 427 -22.96 4.55 -7.13
N ALA A 428 -23.32 4.54 -8.43
CA ALA A 428 -23.07 3.42 -9.31
C ALA A 428 -21.61 3.34 -9.76
N VAL A 429 -21.04 2.14 -9.65
CA VAL A 429 -19.71 1.77 -10.13
C VAL A 429 -19.85 0.55 -11.05
N THR A 430 -19.24 0.61 -12.23
CA THR A 430 -19.10 -0.54 -13.13
C THR A 430 -17.63 -0.91 -13.22
N ILE A 431 -17.31 -2.20 -13.07
CA ILE A 431 -15.95 -2.72 -13.15
C ILE A 431 -15.89 -3.69 -14.32
N ASN A 432 -15.19 -3.34 -15.38
CA ASN A 432 -14.87 -4.23 -16.48
C ASN A 432 -13.61 -5.02 -16.12
N VAL A 433 -13.70 -6.34 -16.14
CA VAL A 433 -12.56 -7.23 -15.91
C VAL A 433 -11.98 -7.60 -17.27
N VAL A 434 -10.70 -7.31 -17.48
CA VAL A 434 -9.97 -7.62 -18.72
C VAL A 434 -8.75 -8.44 -18.32
N GLY A 435 -8.84 -9.76 -18.49
CA GLY A 435 -7.87 -10.68 -17.88
C GLY A 435 -7.95 -10.67 -16.35
N GLY A 436 -7.14 -11.52 -15.71
CA GLY A 436 -7.16 -11.68 -14.26
C GLY A 436 -8.43 -12.36 -13.72
N THR A 437 -8.79 -12.05 -12.48
CA THR A 437 -9.90 -12.67 -11.74
C THR A 437 -11.03 -11.67 -11.46
N SER A 438 -12.27 -12.14 -11.38
CA SER A 438 -13.41 -11.31 -10.94
C SER A 438 -13.29 -10.91 -9.47
N PRO A 439 -13.42 -9.61 -9.11
CA PRO A 439 -13.40 -9.19 -7.72
C PRO A 439 -14.77 -9.43 -7.04
N THR A 440 -14.75 -9.78 -5.75
CA THR A 440 -15.91 -9.60 -4.87
C THR A 440 -16.04 -8.13 -4.48
N TYR A 441 -17.23 -7.69 -4.05
CA TYR A 441 -17.44 -6.29 -3.68
C TYR A 441 -18.32 -6.11 -2.45
N ARG A 442 -18.15 -4.97 -1.77
CA ARG A 442 -19.04 -4.45 -0.75
C ARG A 442 -19.45 -3.02 -1.14
N ASN A 443 -20.72 -2.71 -0.99
CA ASN A 443 -21.24 -1.35 -1.23
C ASN A 443 -21.42 -0.61 0.10
N GLY A 444 -20.95 0.64 0.12
CA GLY A 444 -21.29 1.63 1.14
C GLY A 444 -22.72 2.15 0.96
N SER A 445 -23.09 3.10 1.83
CA SER A 445 -24.42 3.71 1.77
C SER A 445 -24.65 4.40 0.41
N GLY A 446 -25.76 4.08 -0.26
CA GLY A 446 -26.12 4.65 -1.57
C GLY A 446 -25.31 4.13 -2.76
N ALA A 447 -24.32 3.26 -2.53
CA ALA A 447 -23.47 2.73 -3.59
C ALA A 447 -24.06 1.46 -4.24
N SER A 448 -23.77 1.25 -5.52
CA SER A 448 -24.03 0.01 -6.25
C SER A 448 -22.84 -0.35 -7.12
N THR A 449 -22.53 -1.65 -7.23
CA THR A 449 -21.40 -2.15 -8.02
C THR A 449 -21.89 -3.20 -8.99
N THR A 450 -21.52 -3.06 -10.26
CA THR A 450 -21.73 -4.04 -11.33
C THR A 450 -20.38 -4.55 -11.80
N ILE A 451 -20.17 -5.86 -11.75
CA ILE A 451 -18.99 -6.52 -12.33
C ILE A 451 -19.35 -6.99 -13.74
N ASN A 452 -18.57 -6.55 -14.72
CA ASN A 452 -18.65 -6.97 -16.11
C ASN A 452 -17.40 -7.80 -16.43
N ASN A 453 -17.50 -9.11 -16.26
CA ASN A 453 -16.47 -10.07 -16.63
C ASN A 453 -16.92 -10.83 -17.88
N ALA A 454 -17.09 -10.08 -18.96
CA ALA A 454 -17.61 -10.62 -20.21
C ALA A 454 -16.56 -11.52 -20.87
N VAL A 455 -16.92 -12.78 -21.09
CA VAL A 455 -16.14 -13.73 -21.89
C VAL A 455 -16.94 -14.15 -23.12
N THR A 456 -16.23 -14.51 -24.18
CA THR A 456 -16.84 -14.87 -25.46
C THR A 456 -17.00 -16.38 -25.58
N LEU A 457 -18.21 -16.81 -25.94
CA LEU A 457 -18.49 -18.17 -26.39
C LEU A 457 -18.59 -18.16 -27.91
N LYS A 458 -17.83 -19.03 -28.56
CA LYS A 458 -17.81 -19.16 -30.01
C LYS A 458 -17.93 -20.62 -30.42
N LEU A 459 -18.90 -20.91 -31.27
CA LEU A 459 -19.02 -22.18 -31.98
C LEU A 459 -18.78 -21.95 -33.47
N THR A 460 -17.97 -22.81 -34.08
CA THR A 460 -17.76 -22.85 -35.52
C THR A 460 -18.31 -24.17 -36.07
N VAL A 461 -19.47 -24.13 -36.70
CA VAL A 461 -20.21 -25.31 -37.18
C VAL A 461 -19.92 -25.57 -38.65
N LYS A 462 -19.48 -26.80 -38.93
CA LYS A 462 -19.11 -27.26 -40.27
C LYS A 462 -19.71 -28.61 -40.58
N ASP A 463 -19.79 -28.93 -41.87
CA ASP A 463 -20.18 -30.24 -42.36
C ASP A 463 -18.98 -31.23 -42.38
N PRO A 464 -19.18 -32.50 -42.79
CA PRO A 464 -18.11 -33.49 -42.88
C PRO A 464 -16.95 -33.09 -43.82
N ASP A 465 -17.22 -32.26 -44.83
CA ASP A 465 -16.25 -31.79 -45.83
C ASP A 465 -15.50 -30.52 -45.38
N GLY A 466 -15.92 -29.94 -44.24
CA GLY A 466 -15.29 -28.77 -43.64
C GLY A 466 -15.90 -27.45 -44.09
N GLU A 467 -16.99 -27.48 -44.86
CA GLU A 467 -17.73 -26.32 -45.31
C GLU A 467 -18.63 -25.77 -44.17
N PRO A 468 -18.80 -24.45 -44.07
CA PRO A 468 -19.56 -23.84 -42.99
C PRO A 468 -21.07 -24.09 -43.12
N ILE A 469 -21.71 -24.50 -42.03
CA ILE A 469 -23.17 -24.64 -41.98
C ILE A 469 -23.77 -23.33 -41.46
N VAL A 470 -24.46 -22.58 -42.32
CA VAL A 470 -25.18 -21.35 -41.98
C VAL A 470 -26.62 -21.68 -41.59
N GLY A 471 -27.10 -21.13 -40.47
CA GLY A 471 -28.46 -21.37 -39.96
C GLY A 471 -28.58 -22.50 -38.92
N ALA A 472 -27.46 -23.03 -38.42
CA ALA A 472 -27.46 -24.05 -37.36
C ALA A 472 -27.77 -23.40 -36.00
N ARG A 473 -28.75 -23.96 -35.29
CA ARG A 473 -29.12 -23.49 -33.95
C ARG A 473 -28.13 -24.02 -32.94
N CYS A 474 -27.52 -23.12 -32.20
CA CYS A 474 -26.46 -23.36 -31.25
C CYS A 474 -26.94 -23.00 -29.85
N MET A 475 -26.79 -23.94 -28.92
CA MET A 475 -27.13 -23.72 -27.51
C MET A 475 -25.97 -24.14 -26.62
N ILE A 476 -25.68 -23.33 -25.61
CA ILE A 476 -24.79 -23.66 -24.49
C ILE A 476 -25.51 -23.26 -23.21
N GLU A 477 -25.57 -24.15 -22.23
CA GLU A 477 -26.19 -23.95 -20.92
C GLU A 477 -25.33 -24.56 -19.81
N ALA A 478 -25.69 -24.28 -18.55
CA ALA A 478 -25.03 -24.91 -17.41
C ALA A 478 -25.04 -26.45 -17.55
N GLY A 479 -23.88 -27.07 -17.32
CA GLY A 479 -23.67 -28.50 -17.51
C GLY A 479 -24.12 -29.36 -16.34
N ASP A 480 -23.91 -28.85 -15.12
CA ASP A 480 -24.21 -29.49 -13.83
C ASP A 480 -24.33 -28.44 -12.70
N ASP A 481 -24.52 -28.90 -11.46
CA ASP A 481 -24.72 -28.10 -10.24
C ASP A 481 -23.42 -27.71 -9.51
N THR A 482 -22.25 -28.01 -10.07
CA THR A 482 -20.95 -27.64 -9.47
C THR A 482 -20.47 -26.25 -9.87
N GLY A 483 -21.11 -25.66 -10.90
CA GLY A 483 -20.86 -24.30 -11.37
C GLY A 483 -21.56 -23.22 -10.53
N SER A 484 -21.32 -21.96 -10.91
CA SER A 484 -21.91 -20.79 -10.26
C SER A 484 -23.32 -20.45 -10.78
N ALA A 485 -23.69 -21.02 -11.93
CA ALA A 485 -24.97 -20.80 -12.60
C ALA A 485 -26.04 -21.83 -12.18
N PRO A 486 -27.33 -21.45 -12.12
CA PRO A 486 -28.44 -22.38 -11.91
C PRO A 486 -28.45 -23.55 -12.90
N PHE A 487 -28.54 -24.77 -12.38
CA PHE A 487 -28.67 -26.00 -13.15
C PHE A 487 -29.88 -26.81 -12.68
N GLU A 488 -30.82 -27.06 -13.59
CA GLU A 488 -32.05 -27.83 -13.34
C GLU A 488 -32.80 -27.46 -12.05
N GLU A 489 -32.74 -26.19 -11.65
CA GLU A 489 -33.35 -25.67 -10.42
C GLU A 489 -34.87 -25.80 -10.47
N SER A 490 -35.47 -26.33 -9.40
CA SER A 490 -36.93 -26.44 -9.30
C SER A 490 -37.55 -25.05 -9.13
N VAL A 491 -38.47 -24.68 -10.00
CA VAL A 491 -39.08 -23.34 -10.00
C VAL A 491 -40.60 -23.38 -9.96
N THR A 492 -41.21 -22.25 -9.57
CA THR A 492 -42.65 -22.00 -9.75
C THR A 492 -42.85 -20.83 -10.71
N ILE A 493 -43.92 -20.89 -11.52
CA ILE A 493 -44.22 -19.83 -12.50
C ILE A 493 -45.67 -19.38 -12.36
N THR A 494 -45.87 -18.06 -12.29
CA THR A 494 -47.18 -17.41 -12.46
C THR A 494 -47.13 -16.50 -13.67
N SER A 495 -48.26 -16.11 -14.24
CA SER A 495 -48.27 -15.12 -15.32
C SER A 495 -49.44 -14.16 -15.28
N SER A 496 -49.18 -12.93 -15.72
CA SER A 496 -50.17 -11.89 -15.93
C SER A 496 -49.77 -11.01 -17.12
N GLY A 497 -50.73 -10.62 -17.97
CA GLY A 497 -50.49 -9.66 -19.06
C GLY A 497 -49.36 -10.02 -20.03
N GLY A 498 -49.15 -11.30 -20.34
CA GLY A 498 -48.08 -11.76 -21.23
C GLY A 498 -46.68 -11.84 -20.59
N THR A 499 -46.59 -11.66 -19.27
CA THR A 499 -45.34 -11.79 -18.51
C THR A 499 -45.43 -12.99 -17.58
N ALA A 500 -44.44 -13.88 -17.66
CA ALA A 500 -44.24 -14.96 -16.70
C ALA A 500 -43.29 -14.49 -15.60
N THR A 501 -43.65 -14.74 -14.34
CA THR A 501 -42.81 -14.52 -13.16
C THR A 501 -42.37 -15.86 -12.62
N VAL A 502 -41.07 -16.10 -12.61
CA VAL A 502 -40.43 -17.30 -12.08
C VAL A 502 -39.91 -17.01 -10.68
N SER A 503 -40.10 -17.97 -9.76
CA SER A 503 -39.59 -17.88 -8.40
C SER A 503 -38.78 -19.12 -8.03
N HIS A 504 -37.55 -18.91 -7.52
CA HIS A 504 -36.72 -19.90 -6.83
C HIS A 504 -35.66 -19.22 -5.95
N SER A 505 -35.08 -19.96 -5.01
CA SER A 505 -34.23 -19.37 -3.97
C SER A 505 -32.86 -18.97 -4.51
N SER A 506 -32.44 -17.74 -4.22
CA SER A 506 -31.08 -17.20 -4.45
C SER A 506 -30.49 -17.51 -5.82
N HIS A 507 -31.20 -17.16 -6.89
CA HIS A 507 -30.90 -17.65 -8.22
C HIS A 507 -29.57 -17.20 -8.84
N GLY A 508 -28.92 -16.16 -8.30
CA GLY A 508 -27.61 -15.69 -8.80
C GLY A 508 -27.61 -15.01 -10.19
N LEU A 509 -28.71 -15.10 -10.94
CA LEU A 509 -28.89 -14.47 -12.26
C LEU A 509 -28.97 -12.93 -12.21
N ALA A 510 -28.65 -12.30 -13.36
CA ALA A 510 -28.79 -10.86 -13.62
C ALA A 510 -29.77 -10.59 -14.78
N THR A 511 -30.37 -9.39 -14.82
CA THR A 511 -31.18 -8.92 -15.96
C THR A 511 -30.41 -9.02 -17.26
N GLY A 512 -31.05 -9.55 -18.30
CA GLY A 512 -30.44 -9.81 -19.61
C GLY A 512 -29.85 -11.21 -19.75
N ASN A 513 -29.70 -11.98 -18.67
CA ASN A 513 -29.35 -13.40 -18.80
C ASN A 513 -30.44 -14.18 -19.55
N MET A 514 -30.05 -15.32 -20.12
CA MET A 514 -30.99 -16.26 -20.71
C MET A 514 -31.19 -17.46 -19.80
N VAL A 515 -32.38 -18.03 -19.81
CA VAL A 515 -32.69 -19.29 -19.14
C VAL A 515 -33.35 -20.27 -20.10
N ASN A 516 -33.24 -21.55 -19.77
CA ASN A 516 -33.94 -22.64 -20.42
C ASN A 516 -34.96 -23.24 -19.44
N ILE A 517 -36.25 -23.02 -19.74
CA ILE A 517 -37.36 -23.51 -18.93
C ILE A 517 -37.87 -24.82 -19.55
N ARG A 518 -37.98 -25.86 -18.72
CA ARG A 518 -38.45 -27.18 -19.12
C ARG A 518 -39.49 -27.72 -18.13
N GLY A 519 -40.35 -28.61 -18.59
CA GLY A 519 -41.23 -29.41 -17.74
C GLY A 519 -42.53 -28.74 -17.31
N ALA A 520 -42.86 -27.57 -17.84
CA ALA A 520 -44.20 -26.99 -17.68
C ALA A 520 -45.21 -27.71 -18.60
N ASP A 521 -46.39 -28.03 -18.08
CA ASP A 521 -47.47 -28.63 -18.87
C ASP A 521 -48.03 -27.65 -19.91
N GLN A 522 -48.00 -26.34 -19.62
CA GLN A 522 -48.37 -25.28 -20.55
C GLN A 522 -47.15 -24.92 -21.42
N PRO A 523 -47.16 -25.25 -22.73
CA PRO A 523 -45.97 -25.11 -23.58
C PRO A 523 -45.41 -23.70 -23.70
N GLU A 524 -46.23 -22.67 -23.49
CA GLU A 524 -45.87 -21.26 -23.60
C GLU A 524 -44.76 -20.83 -22.63
N TYR A 525 -44.66 -21.49 -21.47
CA TYR A 525 -43.60 -21.26 -20.49
C TYR A 525 -42.27 -21.88 -20.91
N ASN A 526 -42.29 -23.00 -21.64
CA ASN A 526 -41.08 -23.74 -21.99
C ASN A 526 -40.25 -23.02 -23.06
N GLY A 527 -38.94 -23.33 -23.09
CA GLY A 527 -38.04 -22.96 -24.18
C GLY A 527 -36.66 -22.52 -23.70
N ALA A 528 -35.67 -22.68 -24.58
CA ALA A 528 -34.31 -22.18 -24.41
C ALA A 528 -34.22 -20.69 -24.79
N GLY A 529 -33.25 -19.99 -24.21
CA GLY A 529 -32.95 -18.60 -24.61
C GLY A 529 -33.97 -17.57 -24.13
N LYS A 530 -34.74 -17.84 -23.07
CA LYS A 530 -35.67 -16.84 -22.50
C LYS A 530 -34.87 -15.73 -21.83
N VAL A 531 -34.82 -14.55 -22.44
CA VAL A 531 -34.16 -13.37 -21.86
C VAL A 531 -34.96 -12.87 -20.66
N ILE A 532 -34.31 -12.71 -19.51
CA ILE A 532 -34.98 -12.39 -18.25
C ILE A 532 -34.79 -10.94 -17.82
N THR A 533 -35.72 -10.46 -16.99
CA THR A 533 -35.58 -9.26 -16.15
C THR A 533 -35.69 -9.67 -14.69
N VAL A 534 -34.59 -9.54 -13.94
CA VAL A 534 -34.53 -9.85 -12.51
C VAL A 534 -35.26 -8.79 -11.71
N THR A 535 -36.15 -9.22 -10.82
CA THR A 535 -36.99 -8.35 -9.99
C THR A 535 -36.53 -8.31 -8.53
N ASP A 536 -35.99 -9.41 -8.01
CA ASP A 536 -35.28 -9.48 -6.72
C ASP A 536 -34.34 -10.70 -6.68
N ALA A 537 -33.78 -11.06 -5.53
CA ALA A 537 -32.83 -12.17 -5.39
C ALA A 537 -33.43 -13.57 -5.64
N ASN A 538 -34.76 -13.69 -5.63
CA ASN A 538 -35.50 -14.94 -5.75
C ASN A 538 -36.50 -14.96 -6.92
N THR A 539 -36.62 -13.85 -7.68
CA THR A 539 -37.62 -13.72 -8.72
C THR A 539 -37.09 -12.99 -9.95
N TYR A 540 -37.53 -13.48 -11.11
CA TYR A 540 -37.31 -12.83 -12.39
C TYR A 540 -38.50 -13.05 -13.32
N THR A 541 -38.56 -12.26 -14.39
CA THR A 541 -39.63 -12.28 -15.37
C THR A 541 -39.12 -12.51 -16.78
N TYR A 542 -39.95 -13.08 -17.65
CA TYR A 542 -39.72 -13.13 -19.10
C TYR A 542 -41.06 -13.06 -19.85
N THR A 543 -41.00 -12.73 -21.14
CA THR A 543 -42.20 -12.60 -21.97
C THR A 543 -42.69 -13.95 -22.47
N ILE A 544 -44.01 -14.14 -22.44
CA ILE A 544 -44.69 -15.32 -22.97
C ILE A 544 -45.74 -14.90 -24.00
N SER A 545 -46.05 -15.79 -24.95
CA SER A 545 -47.15 -15.60 -25.89
C SER A 545 -48.46 -16.16 -25.34
N GLY A 546 -49.58 -15.53 -25.67
CA GLY A 546 -50.92 -16.04 -25.31
C GLY A 546 -51.31 -15.81 -23.85
N SER A 547 -52.28 -16.61 -23.39
CA SER A 547 -52.84 -16.54 -22.03
C SER A 547 -52.91 -17.95 -21.42
N PRO A 548 -51.77 -18.60 -21.13
CA PRO A 548 -51.75 -19.93 -20.52
C PRO A 548 -52.39 -19.93 -19.13
N ALA A 549 -52.76 -21.12 -18.64
CA ALA A 549 -53.24 -21.30 -17.28
C ALA A 549 -52.14 -20.91 -16.27
N SER A 550 -52.50 -20.15 -15.24
CA SER A 550 -51.60 -19.69 -14.18
C SER A 550 -52.19 -20.03 -12.80
N PRO A 551 -51.40 -20.59 -11.85
CA PRO A 551 -49.98 -20.94 -11.97
C PRO A 551 -49.70 -22.07 -12.97
N ALA A 552 -48.48 -22.10 -13.50
CA ALA A 552 -48.02 -23.21 -14.35
C ALA A 552 -48.00 -24.52 -13.56
N THR A 553 -48.32 -25.64 -14.22
CA THR A 553 -48.27 -26.99 -13.64
C THR A 553 -47.13 -27.81 -14.27
N GLY A 554 -46.73 -28.91 -13.62
CA GLY A 554 -45.67 -29.81 -14.08
C GLY A 554 -44.46 -29.83 -13.15
N THR A 555 -43.40 -30.53 -13.56
CA THR A 555 -42.10 -30.56 -12.87
C THR A 555 -41.18 -29.57 -13.57
N ILE A 556 -41.27 -28.31 -13.17
CA ILE A 556 -40.66 -27.19 -13.90
C ILE A 556 -39.23 -26.95 -13.39
N THR A 557 -38.27 -26.96 -14.31
CA THR A 557 -36.87 -26.68 -14.03
C THR A 557 -36.36 -25.46 -14.80
N SER A 558 -35.45 -24.70 -14.19
CA SER A 558 -34.71 -23.60 -14.83
C SER A 558 -33.23 -23.92 -14.90
N THR A 559 -32.61 -23.71 -16.05
CA THR A 559 -31.16 -23.82 -16.25
C THR A 559 -30.67 -22.54 -16.90
N GLN A 560 -29.57 -21.95 -16.44
CA GLN A 560 -29.01 -20.80 -17.12
C GLN A 560 -28.52 -21.19 -18.51
N CYS A 561 -28.97 -20.43 -19.52
CA CYS A 561 -28.54 -20.56 -20.89
C CYS A 561 -27.50 -19.47 -21.16
N PHE A 562 -26.31 -19.84 -21.63
CA PHE A 562 -25.23 -18.92 -21.96
C PHE A 562 -25.19 -18.54 -23.43
N MET A 563 -25.76 -19.36 -24.31
CA MET A 563 -25.87 -19.10 -25.75
C MET A 563 -27.16 -19.73 -26.28
N SER A 564 -27.91 -18.99 -27.10
CA SER A 564 -29.05 -19.50 -27.87
C SER A 564 -29.09 -18.83 -29.25
N GLU A 565 -28.08 -19.12 -30.05
CA GLU A 565 -27.77 -18.40 -31.28
C GLU A 565 -28.00 -19.23 -32.54
N THR A 566 -27.99 -18.57 -33.70
CA THR A 566 -27.99 -19.24 -35.00
C THR A 566 -26.71 -18.90 -35.76
N THR A 567 -26.07 -19.90 -36.36
CA THR A 567 -24.83 -19.65 -37.11
C THR A 567 -25.06 -18.71 -38.28
N THR A 568 -24.13 -17.78 -38.44
CA THR A 568 -24.11 -16.78 -39.51
C THR A 568 -23.05 -17.13 -40.56
N THR A 569 -22.60 -16.15 -41.35
CA THR A 569 -21.54 -16.33 -42.35
C THR A 569 -20.31 -17.02 -41.76
N GLY A 570 -19.82 -18.05 -42.45
CA GLY A 570 -18.69 -18.87 -41.98
C GLY A 570 -19.06 -19.92 -40.94
N GLY A 571 -20.36 -20.15 -40.68
CA GLY A 571 -20.84 -21.18 -39.76
C GLY A 571 -20.62 -20.80 -38.29
N VAL A 572 -20.50 -19.51 -37.99
CA VAL A 572 -20.11 -19.01 -36.68
C VAL A 572 -21.33 -18.54 -35.89
N ALA A 573 -21.43 -19.00 -34.65
CA ALA A 573 -22.31 -18.44 -33.61
C ALA A 573 -21.45 -17.90 -32.46
N THR A 574 -21.73 -16.68 -32.03
CA THR A 574 -21.00 -16.01 -30.94
C THR A 574 -21.96 -15.40 -29.97
N GLU A 575 -21.68 -15.55 -28.68
CA GLU A 575 -22.42 -14.92 -27.59
C GLU A 575 -21.43 -14.44 -26.53
N SER A 576 -21.74 -13.33 -25.86
CA SER A 576 -20.96 -12.86 -24.72
C SER A 576 -21.72 -13.14 -23.43
N TYR A 577 -21.05 -13.74 -22.45
CA TYR A 577 -21.64 -13.97 -21.13
C TYR A 577 -20.72 -13.47 -20.02
N ASN A 578 -21.32 -13.00 -18.93
CA ASN A 578 -20.59 -12.58 -17.75
C ASN A 578 -20.24 -13.79 -16.88
N SER A 579 -18.95 -14.10 -16.80
CA SER A 579 -18.45 -15.22 -16.01
C SER A 579 -18.30 -14.83 -14.53
N SER A 580 -18.92 -15.60 -13.64
CA SER A 580 -18.91 -15.40 -12.18
C SER A 580 -17.96 -16.35 -11.44
N GLY A 581 -17.32 -17.28 -12.15
CA GLY A 581 -16.46 -18.32 -11.59
C GLY A 581 -16.36 -19.52 -12.54
N THR A 582 -15.71 -20.59 -12.09
CA THR A 582 -15.68 -21.88 -12.81
C THR A 582 -17.10 -22.33 -13.12
N GLN A 583 -17.34 -22.71 -14.38
CA GLN A 583 -18.66 -23.02 -14.88
C GLN A 583 -18.63 -24.19 -15.87
N PRO A 584 -19.01 -25.40 -15.46
CA PRO A 584 -19.25 -26.51 -16.37
C PRO A 584 -20.37 -26.19 -17.34
N TYR A 585 -20.27 -26.72 -18.55
CA TYR A 585 -21.21 -26.44 -19.62
C TYR A 585 -21.61 -27.70 -20.39
N ARG A 586 -22.83 -27.67 -20.92
CA ARG A 586 -23.30 -28.59 -21.95
C ARG A 586 -23.92 -27.80 -23.09
N GLY A 587 -23.84 -28.35 -24.30
CA GLY A 587 -24.35 -27.69 -25.48
C GLY A 587 -24.94 -28.64 -26.50
N ARG A 588 -25.71 -28.05 -27.42
CA ARG A 588 -26.35 -28.75 -28.53
C ARG A 588 -26.30 -27.89 -29.79
N VAL A 589 -25.97 -28.50 -30.92
CA VAL A 589 -26.11 -27.91 -32.25
C VAL A 589 -27.12 -28.72 -33.05
N ALA A 590 -28.08 -28.04 -33.67
CA ALA A 590 -29.16 -28.66 -34.44
C ALA A 590 -29.41 -27.90 -35.76
N TYR A 591 -29.59 -28.64 -36.86
CA TYR A 591 -29.94 -28.08 -38.17
C TYR A 591 -30.96 -28.97 -38.88
N ALA A 592 -32.20 -28.49 -38.96
CA ALA A 592 -33.29 -29.19 -39.64
C ALA A 592 -34.08 -28.28 -40.60
N SER A 593 -33.59 -27.06 -40.84
CA SER A 593 -34.37 -26.01 -41.49
C SER A 593 -34.44 -26.18 -43.01
N ASN A 594 -33.38 -26.70 -43.63
CA ASN A 594 -33.27 -26.93 -45.07
C ASN A 594 -32.46 -28.20 -45.35
N SER A 595 -32.61 -28.76 -46.54
CA SER A 595 -31.70 -29.81 -47.02
C SER A 595 -30.32 -29.21 -47.37
N PRO A 596 -29.20 -29.90 -47.06
CA PRO A 596 -29.13 -31.19 -46.39
C PRO A 596 -29.45 -31.12 -44.88
N TYR A 597 -30.11 -32.16 -44.37
CA TYR A 597 -30.42 -32.30 -42.94
C TYR A 597 -29.21 -32.88 -42.20
N TYR A 598 -29.04 -32.49 -40.93
CA TYR A 598 -27.94 -32.95 -40.11
C TYR A 598 -28.43 -33.47 -38.76
N LYS A 599 -27.74 -34.50 -38.26
CA LYS A 599 -27.96 -35.04 -36.92
C LYS A 599 -27.56 -34.01 -35.88
N ASP A 600 -28.34 -33.95 -34.81
CA ASP A 600 -28.01 -33.12 -33.66
C ASP A 600 -26.68 -33.56 -33.05
N VAL A 601 -25.85 -32.57 -32.70
CA VAL A 601 -24.60 -32.79 -31.98
C VAL A 601 -24.77 -32.29 -30.55
N THR A 602 -24.34 -33.07 -29.57
CA THR A 602 -24.24 -32.64 -28.17
C THR A 602 -22.80 -32.66 -27.72
N PHE A 603 -22.44 -31.77 -26.79
CA PHE A 603 -21.08 -31.63 -26.28
C PHE A 603 -21.11 -31.08 -24.85
N SER A 604 -20.01 -31.22 -24.11
CA SER A 604 -19.87 -30.73 -22.74
C SER A 604 -18.41 -30.48 -22.40
N GLY A 605 -18.17 -29.73 -21.33
CA GLY A 605 -16.84 -29.52 -20.76
C GLY A 605 -16.91 -28.97 -19.34
N ASP A 606 -15.75 -28.99 -18.68
CA ASP A 606 -15.65 -28.73 -17.23
C ASP A 606 -15.65 -27.24 -16.87
N ASP A 607 -15.25 -26.36 -17.79
CA ASP A 607 -15.22 -24.92 -17.53
C ASP A 607 -15.35 -24.07 -18.81
N CYS A 608 -16.28 -23.12 -18.81
CA CYS A 608 -16.39 -22.07 -19.82
C CYS A 608 -16.00 -20.67 -19.31
N SER A 609 -15.55 -20.55 -18.06
CA SER A 609 -15.29 -19.28 -17.35
C SER A 609 -14.29 -18.35 -18.03
N GLY A 610 -13.38 -18.89 -18.85
CA GLY A 610 -12.43 -18.14 -19.69
C GLY A 610 -12.88 -17.90 -21.13
N GLY A 611 -14.13 -18.23 -21.46
CA GLY A 611 -14.65 -18.26 -22.83
C GLY A 611 -14.44 -19.61 -23.51
N LEU A 612 -15.05 -19.78 -24.70
CA LEU A 612 -14.96 -20.99 -25.51
C LEU A 612 -14.71 -20.62 -26.98
N ASP A 613 -13.89 -21.41 -27.68
CA ASP A 613 -13.81 -21.42 -29.16
C ASP A 613 -13.80 -22.87 -29.63
N LEU A 614 -14.98 -23.41 -29.94
CA LEU A 614 -15.18 -24.83 -30.24
C LEU A 614 -15.55 -25.05 -31.71
N PRO A 615 -14.77 -25.86 -32.45
CA PRO A 615 -15.22 -26.38 -33.74
C PRO A 615 -16.22 -27.52 -33.54
N ILE A 616 -17.37 -27.45 -34.22
CA ILE A 616 -18.40 -28.48 -34.21
C ILE A 616 -18.57 -29.02 -35.63
N GLN A 617 -18.36 -30.32 -35.81
CA GLN A 617 -18.64 -31.00 -37.07
C GLN A 617 -19.98 -31.74 -36.98
N MET A 618 -20.92 -31.40 -37.85
CA MET A 618 -22.20 -32.09 -37.95
C MET A 618 -22.14 -33.23 -38.96
N GLN A 619 -22.93 -34.28 -38.73
CA GLN A 619 -23.06 -35.43 -39.63
C GLN A 619 -24.38 -35.35 -40.38
N LEU A 620 -24.39 -35.76 -41.65
CA LEU A 620 -25.62 -35.83 -42.44
C LEU A 620 -26.65 -36.75 -41.76
N ASP A 621 -27.90 -36.32 -41.80
CA ASP A 621 -29.05 -37.15 -41.43
C ASP A 621 -29.61 -37.76 -42.71
N GLU A 622 -29.32 -39.05 -42.91
CA GLU A 622 -29.70 -39.81 -44.12
C GLU A 622 -31.19 -40.14 -44.18
#